data_AF-A0A1X0S1X6-F1
#
_entry.id   AF-A0A1X0S1X6-F1
#
_cell.length_a   1.000
_cell.length_b   1.000
_cell.length_c   1.000
_cell.angle_alpha   90.00
_cell.angle_beta   90.00
_cell.angle_gamma   90.00
#
_symmetry.space_group_name_H-M   'P 1'
#
loop_
_entity.id
_entity.type
_entity.pdbx_description
1 polymer ?
#
loop_
_entity_poly.entity_id
_entity_poly.type
_entity_poly.pdbx_seq_one_letter_code
_entity_poly.pdbx_strand_id
1 'polypeptide(L)'
;MISLEEWEEKTKLTEVQKQAVHDIQEACLDLPLPSSWVSAATTPPLIKKTPSTADLLASAKVTTDGIDTLQSFFDWFANIESEMDQEDVYRDHLQKVQHYRQACIVLLDHLQQTRQALEILEKDYAFVSEKTSTVQAACESILKDQERLTRIADELSQRLDYFNHLEVVARLLNTPGENVCLDTEFIPALSKLEECIEYMNQHPQYKDAELYFMRFKQYMTKAMTLIKMYVVSTIKSLGQEISKQNKV
;
A
#
# COMPACT_ATOMS: atom_id res chain seq x y z
N MET A 1 -6.93 7.02 -4.93
CA MET A 1 -5.69 7.55 -5.52
C MET A 1 -5.18 8.61 -4.55
N ILE A 2 -4.10 8.33 -3.82
CA ILE A 2 -3.52 9.28 -2.84
C ILE A 2 -2.95 10.46 -3.64
N SER A 3 -3.22 11.70 -3.22
CA SER A 3 -2.71 12.87 -3.94
C SER A 3 -1.19 12.96 -3.81
N LEU A 4 -0.51 13.58 -4.77
CA LEU A 4 0.95 13.77 -4.72
C LEU A 4 1.37 14.52 -3.44
N GLU A 5 0.53 15.43 -2.98
CA GLU A 5 0.73 16.22 -1.76
C GLU A 5 0.65 15.36 -0.48
N GLU A 6 -0.27 14.39 -0.41
CA GLU A 6 -0.34 13.43 0.71
C GLU A 6 0.85 12.45 0.74
N TRP A 7 1.42 12.12 -0.42
CA TRP A 7 2.61 11.28 -0.51
C TRP A 7 3.87 12.04 -0.11
N GLU A 8 3.99 13.31 -0.52
CA GLU A 8 5.06 14.21 -0.10
C GLU A 8 5.02 14.51 1.40
N GLU A 9 3.82 14.64 1.99
CA GLU A 9 3.70 14.87 3.43
C GLU A 9 4.15 13.65 4.25
N LYS A 10 3.88 12.43 3.77
CA LYS A 10 4.30 11.16 4.40
C LYS A 10 5.77 10.78 4.18
N THR A 11 6.45 11.42 3.23
CA THR A 11 7.86 11.13 2.89
C THR A 11 8.84 12.19 3.40
N LYS A 12 8.36 13.24 4.09
CA LYS A 12 9.21 14.20 4.78
C LYS A 12 10.00 13.51 5.88
N LEU A 13 11.30 13.31 5.65
CA LEU A 13 12.22 12.83 6.66
C LEU A 13 12.18 13.77 7.87
N THR A 14 12.09 13.19 9.07
CA THR A 14 12.20 13.94 10.31
C THR A 14 13.60 14.54 10.45
N GLU A 15 13.73 15.64 11.19
CA GLU A 15 15.02 16.32 11.39
C GLU A 15 16.10 15.39 11.95
N VAL A 16 15.71 14.41 12.78
CA VAL A 16 16.61 13.36 13.29
C VAL A 16 17.13 12.44 12.18
N GLN A 17 16.29 12.08 11.21
CA GLN A 17 16.69 11.23 10.09
C GLN A 17 17.58 12.00 9.11
N LYS A 18 17.30 13.29 8.88
CA LYS A 18 18.17 14.16 8.08
C LYS A 18 19.55 14.33 8.73
N GLN A 19 19.58 14.49 10.05
CA GLN A 19 20.84 14.57 10.80
C GLN A 19 21.62 13.25 10.69
N ALA A 20 20.97 12.09 10.83
CA ALA A 20 21.64 10.80 10.67
C ALA A 20 22.22 10.59 9.26
N VAL A 21 21.54 11.08 8.22
CA VAL A 21 22.08 11.06 6.85
C VAL A 21 23.32 11.96 6.72
N HIS A 22 23.30 13.14 7.34
CA HIS A 22 24.46 14.04 7.37
C HIS A 22 25.64 13.41 8.13
N ASP A 23 25.39 12.79 9.27
CA ASP A 23 26.41 12.12 10.09
C ASP A 23 27.03 10.92 9.33
N ILE A 24 26.22 10.15 8.59
CA ILE A 24 26.73 9.07 7.72
C ILE A 24 27.54 9.65 6.56
N GLN A 25 27.09 10.74 5.95
CA GLN A 25 27.80 11.39 4.85
C GLN A 25 29.16 11.92 5.29
N GLU A 26 29.25 12.52 6.48
CA GLU A 26 30.49 12.96 7.11
C GLU A 26 31.41 11.77 7.43
N ALA A 27 30.87 10.69 7.99
CA ALA A 27 31.62 9.46 8.25
C ALA A 27 32.13 8.77 6.96
N CYS A 28 31.45 8.95 5.82
CA CYS A 28 31.90 8.44 4.53
C CYS A 28 33.05 9.26 3.93
N LEU A 29 33.17 10.55 4.26
CA LEU A 29 34.25 11.41 3.79
C LEU A 29 35.59 11.07 4.47
N ASP A 30 35.53 10.60 5.71
CA ASP A 30 36.70 10.21 6.52
C ASP A 30 37.07 8.73 6.40
N LEU A 31 36.44 7.96 5.51
CA LEU A 31 36.72 6.52 5.39
C LEU A 31 38.08 6.29 4.70
N PRO A 32 39.14 5.85 5.42
CA PRO A 32 40.37 5.47 4.76
C PRO A 32 40.09 4.25 3.88
N LEU A 33 40.67 4.26 2.67
CA LEU A 33 40.58 3.13 1.74
C LEU A 33 40.94 1.82 2.48
N PRO A 34 40.21 0.72 2.23
CA PRO A 34 40.53 -0.56 2.84
C PRO A 34 41.99 -0.90 2.56
N SER A 35 42.71 -1.39 3.58
CA SER A 35 44.16 -1.65 3.52
C SER A 35 44.57 -2.64 2.42
N SER A 36 43.62 -3.38 1.84
CA SER A 36 43.81 -4.22 0.66
C SER A 36 44.04 -3.45 -0.65
N TRP A 37 43.71 -2.15 -0.71
CA TRP A 37 43.84 -1.32 -1.93
C TRP A 37 45.10 -0.44 -1.93
N VAL A 38 45.67 -0.14 -0.76
CA VAL A 38 46.86 0.73 -0.63
C VAL A 38 48.16 -0.05 -0.87
N SER A 39 48.13 -1.39 -0.82
CA SER A 39 49.32 -2.24 -1.00
C SER A 39 49.54 -2.74 -2.45
N ALA A 40 49.16 -1.94 -3.46
CA ALA A 40 49.39 -2.27 -4.87
C ALA A 40 50.00 -1.12 -5.70
N ALA A 41 50.70 -0.18 -5.06
CA ALA A 41 51.62 0.73 -5.75
C ALA A 41 53.07 0.21 -5.68
N THR A 42 53.27 -1.08 -5.97
CA THR A 42 54.57 -1.59 -6.41
C THR A 42 54.32 -2.22 -7.76
N THR A 43 54.58 -1.44 -8.82
CA THR A 43 54.75 -1.94 -10.17
C THR A 43 55.61 -3.21 -10.11
N PRO A 44 55.12 -4.38 -10.53
CA PRO A 44 55.99 -5.53 -10.73
C PRO A 44 57.03 -5.13 -11.78
N PRO A 45 58.34 -5.37 -11.57
CA PRO A 45 59.28 -5.16 -12.64
C PRO A 45 58.86 -6.04 -13.83
N LEU A 46 58.70 -5.40 -14.97
CA LEU A 46 58.57 -6.05 -16.28
C LEU A 46 59.57 -7.20 -16.36
N ILE A 47 59.05 -8.36 -16.76
CA ILE A 47 59.75 -9.60 -17.09
C ILE A 47 61.10 -9.28 -17.74
N LYS A 48 62.18 -9.33 -16.95
CA LYS A 48 63.53 -9.49 -17.49
C LYS A 48 63.59 -10.93 -17.99
N LYS A 49 63.87 -11.09 -19.27
CA LYS A 49 64.08 -12.36 -19.97
C LYS A 49 64.73 -13.38 -19.03
N THR A 50 63.95 -14.38 -18.62
CA THR A 50 64.49 -15.60 -18.03
C THR A 50 65.47 -16.21 -19.03
N PRO A 51 66.66 -16.68 -18.60
CA PRO A 51 67.49 -17.51 -19.45
C PRO A 51 66.65 -18.68 -19.97
N SER A 52 66.92 -19.10 -21.20
CA SER A 52 66.28 -20.28 -21.78
C SER A 52 66.52 -21.47 -20.85
N THR A 53 65.59 -22.41 -20.75
CA THR A 53 65.83 -23.69 -20.08
C THR A 53 67.05 -24.42 -20.65
N ALA A 54 67.45 -24.09 -21.89
CA ALA A 54 68.70 -24.52 -22.51
C ALA A 54 69.97 -23.92 -21.86
N ASP A 55 69.90 -22.70 -21.30
CA ASP A 55 71.04 -22.02 -20.67
C ASP A 55 71.30 -22.55 -19.24
N LEU A 56 70.25 -22.96 -18.53
CA LEU A 56 70.40 -23.60 -17.20
C LEU A 56 70.94 -25.04 -17.32
N LEU A 57 70.51 -25.78 -18.35
CA LEU A 57 71.06 -27.11 -18.67
C LEU A 57 72.53 -27.04 -19.14
N ALA A 58 72.97 -25.91 -19.71
CA ALA A 58 74.37 -25.71 -20.09
C ALA A 58 75.29 -25.41 -18.87
N SER A 59 74.72 -24.91 -17.76
CA SER A 59 75.45 -24.68 -16.50
C SER A 59 75.43 -25.89 -15.57
N ALA A 60 74.55 -26.87 -15.82
CA ALA A 60 74.60 -28.17 -15.17
C ALA A 60 75.84 -28.93 -15.66
N LYS A 61 77.02 -28.60 -15.11
CA LYS A 61 78.13 -29.54 -15.03
C LYS A 61 77.66 -30.69 -14.16
N VAL A 62 76.95 -31.63 -14.77
CA VAL A 62 76.95 -33.00 -14.29
C VAL A 62 78.40 -33.45 -14.46
N THR A 63 79.18 -33.35 -13.39
CA THR A 63 80.48 -34.01 -13.29
C THR A 63 80.19 -35.51 -13.36
N THR A 64 80.17 -36.04 -14.59
CA THR A 64 80.24 -37.47 -14.88
C THR A 64 81.61 -38.05 -14.58
N ASP A 65 82.57 -37.19 -14.21
CA ASP A 65 83.88 -37.58 -13.70
C ASP A 65 83.80 -37.69 -12.18
N GLY A 66 84.33 -38.79 -11.64
CA GLY A 66 84.27 -39.12 -10.22
C GLY A 66 84.69 -37.98 -9.29
N ILE A 67 84.02 -37.88 -8.15
CA ILE A 67 84.33 -36.89 -7.10
C ILE A 67 85.65 -37.28 -6.43
N ASP A 68 86.77 -36.96 -7.08
CA ASP A 68 88.10 -37.40 -6.64
C ASP A 68 88.76 -36.40 -5.67
N THR A 69 88.15 -35.25 -5.39
CA THR A 69 88.69 -34.24 -4.45
C THR A 69 87.59 -33.60 -3.61
N LEU A 70 87.86 -33.36 -2.32
CA LEU A 70 86.93 -32.78 -1.35
C LEU A 70 86.36 -31.42 -1.82
N GLN A 71 87.15 -30.63 -2.56
CA GLN A 71 86.71 -29.35 -3.11
C GLN A 71 85.68 -29.51 -4.24
N SER A 72 85.84 -30.52 -5.10
CA SER A 72 84.85 -30.85 -6.13
C SER A 72 83.52 -31.33 -5.55
N PHE A 73 83.54 -31.99 -4.37
CA PHE A 73 82.34 -32.33 -3.62
C PHE A 73 81.60 -31.08 -3.11
N PHE A 74 82.32 -30.12 -2.55
CA PHE A 74 81.72 -28.88 -2.05
C PHE A 74 81.13 -28.02 -3.18
N ASP A 75 81.78 -27.93 -4.34
CA ASP A 75 81.26 -27.17 -5.49
C ASP A 75 79.99 -27.83 -6.08
N TRP A 76 79.96 -29.17 -6.16
CA TRP A 76 78.76 -29.92 -6.56
C TRP A 76 77.61 -29.78 -5.55
N PHE A 77 77.93 -29.87 -4.25
CA PHE A 77 76.96 -29.69 -3.18
C PHE A 77 76.37 -28.27 -3.19
N ALA A 78 77.19 -27.23 -3.37
CA ALA A 78 76.74 -25.85 -3.49
C ALA A 78 75.86 -25.61 -4.73
N ASN A 79 76.13 -26.28 -5.86
CA ASN A 79 75.26 -26.22 -7.03
C ASN A 79 73.90 -26.87 -6.76
N ILE A 80 73.89 -28.05 -6.11
CA ILE A 80 72.65 -28.72 -5.71
C ILE A 80 71.85 -27.90 -4.71
N GLU A 81 72.51 -27.30 -3.71
CA GLU A 81 71.88 -26.43 -2.73
C GLU A 81 71.26 -25.20 -3.41
N SER A 82 71.98 -24.60 -4.38
CA SER A 82 71.43 -23.49 -5.18
C SER A 82 70.28 -23.90 -6.12
N GLU A 83 70.28 -25.11 -6.66
CA GLU A 83 69.16 -25.64 -7.47
C GLU A 83 67.94 -25.95 -6.59
N MET A 84 68.16 -26.46 -5.38
CA MET A 84 67.10 -26.70 -4.38
C MET A 84 66.46 -25.39 -3.94
N ASP A 85 67.24 -24.34 -3.66
CA ASP A 85 66.72 -23.01 -3.33
C ASP A 85 65.86 -22.41 -4.45
N GLN A 86 66.23 -22.66 -5.72
CA GLN A 86 65.41 -22.24 -6.86
C GLN A 86 64.12 -23.05 -6.97
N GLU A 87 64.16 -24.37 -6.74
CA GLU A 87 62.98 -25.24 -6.76
C GLU A 87 61.95 -24.81 -5.68
N ASP A 88 62.41 -24.41 -4.50
CA ASP A 88 61.56 -23.95 -3.40
C ASP A 88 60.80 -22.66 -3.76
N VAL A 89 61.43 -21.72 -4.47
CA VAL A 89 60.76 -20.49 -4.96
C VAL A 89 59.68 -20.84 -5.98
N TYR A 90 59.93 -21.78 -6.89
CA TYR A 90 58.92 -22.25 -7.84
C TYR A 90 57.74 -22.95 -7.14
N ARG A 91 58.01 -23.73 -6.09
CA ARG A 91 56.96 -24.38 -5.28
C ARG A 91 56.08 -23.35 -4.55
N ASP A 92 56.67 -22.32 -3.96
CA ASP A 92 55.90 -21.24 -3.30
C ASP A 92 55.03 -20.47 -4.31
N HIS A 93 55.57 -20.13 -5.48
CA HIS A 93 54.78 -19.51 -6.54
C HIS A 93 53.64 -20.41 -7.03
N LEU A 94 53.88 -21.71 -7.20
CA LEU A 94 52.85 -22.66 -7.58
C LEU A 94 51.75 -22.76 -6.51
N GLN A 95 52.13 -22.78 -5.23
CA GLN A 95 51.19 -22.81 -4.10
C GLN A 95 50.30 -21.55 -4.08
N LYS A 96 50.87 -20.37 -4.31
CA LYS A 96 50.12 -19.11 -4.42
C LYS A 96 49.12 -19.14 -5.57
N VAL A 97 49.53 -19.59 -6.76
CA VAL A 97 48.64 -19.72 -7.93
C VAL A 97 47.52 -20.73 -7.66
N GLN A 98 47.82 -21.85 -7.02
CA GLN A 98 46.82 -22.85 -6.62
C GLN A 98 45.82 -22.28 -5.60
N HIS A 99 46.29 -21.49 -4.64
CA HIS A 99 45.44 -20.80 -3.67
C HIS A 99 44.48 -19.81 -4.35
N TYR A 100 45.00 -18.94 -5.24
CA TYR A 100 44.17 -18.01 -6.00
C TYR A 100 43.15 -18.74 -6.88
N ARG A 101 43.54 -19.85 -7.53
CA ARG A 101 42.61 -20.68 -8.29
C ARG A 101 41.49 -21.20 -7.41
N GLN A 102 41.81 -21.71 -6.22
CA GLN A 102 40.80 -22.21 -5.29
C GLN A 102 39.86 -21.09 -4.81
N ALA A 103 40.41 -19.91 -4.50
CA ALA A 103 39.62 -18.74 -4.12
C ALA A 103 38.65 -18.31 -5.24
N CYS A 104 39.11 -18.32 -6.49
CA CYS A 104 38.26 -18.03 -7.65
C CYS A 104 37.12 -19.05 -7.83
N ILE A 105 37.37 -20.34 -7.59
CA ILE A 105 36.34 -21.38 -7.65
C ILE A 105 35.26 -21.14 -6.59
N VAL A 106 35.67 -20.85 -5.35
CA VAL A 106 34.74 -20.56 -4.25
C VAL A 106 33.93 -19.29 -4.54
N LEU A 107 34.58 -18.25 -5.05
CA LEU A 107 33.89 -17.01 -5.42
C LEU A 107 32.86 -17.25 -6.54
N LEU A 108 33.21 -18.07 -7.53
CA LEU A 108 32.30 -18.43 -8.62
C LEU A 108 31.07 -19.18 -8.09
N ASP A 109 31.27 -20.13 -7.16
CA ASP A 109 30.19 -20.88 -6.51
C ASP A 109 29.26 -19.94 -5.72
N HIS A 110 29.83 -19.03 -4.91
CA HIS A 110 29.04 -18.03 -4.19
C HIS A 110 28.25 -17.10 -5.14
N LEU A 111 28.84 -16.68 -6.27
CA LEU A 111 28.14 -15.88 -7.27
C LEU A 111 27.00 -16.66 -7.92
N GLN A 112 27.18 -17.96 -8.18
CA GLN A 112 26.13 -18.83 -8.70
C GLN A 112 24.98 -18.99 -7.71
N GLN A 113 25.27 -19.22 -6.43
CA GLN A 113 24.26 -19.30 -5.37
C GLN A 113 23.50 -17.99 -5.21
N THR A 114 24.21 -16.86 -5.22
CA THR A 114 23.60 -15.52 -5.12
C THR A 114 22.69 -15.24 -6.30
N ARG A 115 23.11 -15.59 -7.52
CA ARG A 115 22.28 -15.49 -8.72
C ARG A 115 21.01 -16.32 -8.60
N GLN A 116 21.12 -17.57 -8.12
CA GLN A 116 19.96 -18.43 -7.94
C GLN A 116 18.99 -17.88 -6.90
N ALA A 117 19.49 -17.35 -5.79
CA ALA A 117 18.66 -16.70 -4.78
C ALA A 117 17.93 -15.46 -5.34
N LEU A 118 18.61 -14.67 -6.17
CA LEU A 118 18.00 -13.50 -6.83
C LEU A 118 16.93 -13.91 -7.85
N GLU A 119 17.17 -14.98 -8.63
CA GLU A 119 16.16 -15.54 -9.55
C GLU A 119 14.91 -16.05 -8.81
N ILE A 120 15.07 -16.62 -7.61
CA ILE A 120 13.93 -17.03 -6.77
C ILE A 120 13.20 -15.80 -6.23
N LEU A 121 13.95 -14.82 -5.70
CA LEU A 121 13.38 -13.59 -5.17
C LEU A 121 12.58 -12.82 -6.24
N GLU A 122 13.07 -12.77 -7.48
CA GLU A 122 12.38 -12.15 -8.60
C GLU A 122 11.04 -12.86 -8.90
N LYS A 123 11.03 -14.20 -8.90
CA LYS A 123 9.80 -14.98 -9.11
C LYS A 123 8.80 -14.79 -7.97
N ASP A 124 9.27 -14.82 -6.73
CA ASP A 124 8.42 -14.62 -5.55
C ASP A 124 7.84 -13.20 -5.54
N TYR A 125 8.65 -12.19 -5.89
CA TYR A 125 8.19 -10.82 -6.02
C TYR A 125 7.13 -10.68 -7.11
N ALA A 126 7.36 -11.26 -8.29
CA ALA A 126 6.37 -11.23 -9.38
C ALA A 126 5.06 -11.89 -8.96
N PHE A 127 5.12 -13.05 -8.29
CA PHE A 127 3.96 -13.74 -7.77
C PHE A 127 3.19 -12.89 -6.75
N VAL A 128 3.88 -12.32 -5.76
CA VAL A 128 3.25 -11.46 -4.74
C VAL A 128 2.65 -10.21 -5.37
N SER A 129 3.34 -9.60 -6.34
CA SER A 129 2.86 -8.42 -7.07
C SER A 129 1.58 -8.73 -7.83
N GLU A 130 1.53 -9.85 -8.57
CA GLU A 130 0.33 -10.26 -9.32
C GLU A 130 -0.85 -10.58 -8.38
N LYS A 131 -0.61 -11.30 -7.29
CA LYS A 131 -1.63 -11.61 -6.29
C LYS A 131 -2.16 -10.36 -5.61
N THR A 132 -1.26 -9.47 -5.19
CA THR A 132 -1.64 -8.17 -4.58
C THR A 132 -2.46 -7.33 -5.56
N SER A 133 -2.05 -7.23 -6.82
CA SER A 133 -2.80 -6.49 -7.85
C SER A 133 -4.20 -7.07 -8.06
N THR A 134 -4.34 -8.39 -8.04
CA THR A 134 -5.65 -9.06 -8.18
C THR A 134 -6.55 -8.76 -6.99
N VAL A 135 -6.00 -8.84 -5.76
CA VAL A 135 -6.74 -8.51 -4.54
C VAL A 135 -7.15 -7.05 -4.54
N GLN A 136 -6.24 -6.14 -4.92
CA GLN A 136 -6.54 -4.72 -5.02
C GLN A 136 -7.71 -4.47 -5.99
N ALA A 137 -7.68 -5.07 -7.18
CA ALA A 137 -8.76 -4.92 -8.16
C ALA A 137 -10.11 -5.46 -7.62
N ALA A 138 -10.08 -6.59 -6.90
CA ALA A 138 -11.28 -7.13 -6.26
C ALA A 138 -11.83 -6.19 -5.17
N CYS A 139 -10.94 -5.63 -4.33
CA CYS A 139 -11.32 -4.65 -3.31
C CYS A 139 -11.91 -3.37 -3.92
N GLU A 140 -11.30 -2.83 -4.98
CA GLU A 140 -11.82 -1.66 -5.69
C GLU A 140 -13.20 -1.92 -6.29
N SER A 141 -13.42 -3.10 -6.87
CA SER A 141 -14.75 -3.50 -7.37
C SER A 141 -15.78 -3.56 -6.24
N ILE A 142 -15.43 -4.16 -5.10
CA ILE A 142 -16.33 -4.27 -3.94
C ILE A 142 -16.66 -2.88 -3.38
N LEU A 143 -15.68 -1.99 -3.27
CA LEU A 143 -15.91 -0.62 -2.81
C LEU A 143 -16.86 0.13 -3.74
N LYS A 144 -16.69 -0.01 -5.05
CA LYS A 144 -17.60 0.58 -6.04
C LYS A 144 -19.01 0.03 -5.93
N ASP A 145 -19.16 -1.28 -5.72
CA ASP A 145 -20.47 -1.89 -5.52
C ASP A 145 -21.12 -1.45 -4.21
N GLN A 146 -20.35 -1.33 -3.13
CA GLN A 146 -20.83 -0.80 -1.86
C GLN A 146 -21.36 0.63 -2.04
N GLU A 147 -20.58 1.52 -2.65
CA GLU A 147 -20.99 2.91 -2.91
C GLU A 147 -22.27 2.95 -3.75
N ARG A 148 -22.35 2.14 -4.81
CA ARG A 148 -23.53 2.04 -5.66
C ARG A 148 -24.77 1.55 -4.89
N LEU A 149 -24.62 0.51 -4.07
CA LEU A 149 -25.72 -0.05 -3.29
C LEU A 149 -26.18 0.92 -2.19
N THR A 150 -25.26 1.60 -1.51
CA THR A 150 -25.57 2.65 -0.53
C THR A 150 -26.36 3.77 -1.19
N ARG A 151 -25.91 4.27 -2.35
CA ARG A 151 -26.64 5.30 -3.09
C ARG A 151 -28.06 4.85 -3.45
N ILE A 152 -28.24 3.62 -3.93
CA ILE A 152 -29.56 3.08 -4.27
C ILE A 152 -30.43 2.95 -3.01
N ALA A 153 -29.85 2.53 -1.88
CA ALA A 153 -30.57 2.44 -0.61
C ALA A 153 -31.03 3.83 -0.12
N ASP A 154 -30.18 4.84 -0.23
CA ASP A 154 -30.51 6.22 0.12
C ASP A 154 -31.61 6.78 -0.77
N GLU A 155 -31.48 6.60 -2.10
CA GLU A 155 -32.52 6.99 -3.06
C GLU A 155 -33.85 6.27 -2.78
N LEU A 156 -33.81 4.98 -2.44
CA LEU A 156 -35.01 4.22 -2.09
C LEU A 156 -35.63 4.73 -0.79
N SER A 157 -34.82 5.01 0.24
CA SER A 157 -35.30 5.54 1.52
C SER A 157 -35.99 6.88 1.32
N GLN A 158 -35.39 7.81 0.57
CA GLN A 158 -35.99 9.11 0.27
C GLN A 158 -37.33 8.97 -0.46
N ARG A 159 -37.45 8.03 -1.40
CA ARG A 159 -38.71 7.76 -2.09
C ARG A 159 -39.74 7.14 -1.16
N LEU A 160 -39.32 6.25 -0.25
CA LEU A 160 -40.19 5.56 0.70
C LEU A 160 -40.72 6.49 1.80
N ASP A 161 -39.98 7.55 2.15
CA ASP A 161 -40.38 8.52 3.17
C ASP A 161 -41.76 9.13 2.88
N TYR A 162 -42.06 9.40 1.61
CA TYR A 162 -43.38 9.88 1.18
C TYR A 162 -44.50 8.89 1.52
N PHE A 163 -44.27 7.59 1.39
CA PHE A 163 -45.23 6.55 1.72
C PHE A 163 -45.37 6.37 3.24
N ASN A 164 -44.25 6.38 3.97
CA ASN A 164 -44.24 6.26 5.42
C ASN A 164 -44.97 7.40 6.14
N HIS A 165 -44.98 8.60 5.53
CA HIS A 165 -45.67 9.75 6.10
C HIS A 165 -47.19 9.53 6.27
N LEU A 166 -47.79 8.61 5.50
CA LEU A 166 -49.20 8.26 5.64
C LEU A 166 -49.56 7.82 7.07
N GLU A 167 -48.70 7.04 7.72
CA GLU A 167 -48.96 6.56 9.07
C GLU A 167 -48.88 7.69 10.11
N VAL A 168 -47.98 8.65 9.90
CA VAL A 168 -47.82 9.82 10.76
C VAL A 168 -49.08 10.69 10.69
N VAL A 169 -49.53 11.02 9.48
CA VAL A 169 -50.76 11.79 9.26
C VAL A 169 -51.99 11.05 9.77
N ALA A 170 -52.07 9.74 9.53
CA ALA A 170 -53.16 8.91 10.02
C ALA A 170 -53.26 8.96 11.55
N ARG A 171 -52.14 8.85 12.26
CA ARG A 171 -52.10 8.90 13.72
C ARG A 171 -52.59 10.26 14.23
N LEU A 172 -52.11 11.35 13.65
CA LEU A 172 -52.52 12.70 14.04
C LEU A 172 -54.02 12.91 13.81
N LEU A 173 -54.52 12.67 12.60
CA LEU A 173 -55.91 12.94 12.22
C LEU A 173 -56.92 11.97 12.83
N ASN A 174 -56.49 10.80 13.30
CA ASN A 174 -57.34 9.85 14.02
C ASN A 174 -57.32 10.06 15.54
N THR A 175 -56.57 11.03 16.06
CA THR A 175 -56.56 11.36 17.48
C THR A 175 -57.96 11.79 17.93
N PRO A 176 -58.51 11.24 19.02
CA PRO A 176 -59.81 11.65 19.54
C PRO A 176 -59.75 13.06 20.12
N GLY A 177 -60.67 13.93 19.70
CA GLY A 177 -60.83 15.29 20.24
C GLY A 177 -61.20 16.31 19.17
N GLU A 178 -61.98 17.34 19.53
CA GLU A 178 -62.36 18.41 18.58
C GLU A 178 -61.22 19.41 18.33
N ASN A 179 -60.19 19.41 19.17
CA ASN A 179 -59.08 20.37 19.14
C ASN A 179 -57.86 19.88 18.35
N VAL A 180 -57.95 18.76 17.60
CA VAL A 180 -56.83 18.26 16.77
C VAL A 180 -56.34 19.31 15.78
N CYS A 181 -57.23 20.18 15.30
CA CYS A 181 -56.87 21.29 14.42
C CYS A 181 -56.06 22.42 15.10
N LEU A 182 -56.02 22.44 16.43
CA LEU A 182 -55.21 23.38 17.23
C LEU A 182 -53.84 22.80 17.58
N ASP A 183 -53.58 21.53 17.27
CA ASP A 183 -52.27 20.92 17.45
C ASP A 183 -51.23 21.66 16.60
N THR A 184 -50.05 21.93 17.17
CA THR A 184 -48.95 22.60 16.48
C THR A 184 -48.48 21.81 15.25
N GLU A 185 -48.61 20.49 15.28
CA GLU A 185 -48.22 19.60 14.18
C GLU A 185 -49.28 19.51 13.07
N PHE A 186 -50.49 20.06 13.28
CA PHE A 186 -51.59 19.92 12.32
C PHE A 186 -51.31 20.61 10.97
N ILE A 187 -50.90 21.87 11.00
CA ILE A 187 -50.59 22.62 9.78
C ILE A 187 -49.36 22.04 9.05
N PRO A 188 -48.22 21.75 9.72
CA PRO A 188 -47.10 21.05 9.10
C PRO A 188 -47.49 19.71 8.45
N ALA A 189 -48.33 18.91 9.12
CA ALA A 189 -48.82 17.65 8.57
C ALA A 189 -49.66 17.86 7.30
N LEU A 190 -50.46 18.92 7.21
CA LEU A 190 -51.20 19.25 5.99
C LEU A 190 -50.30 19.69 4.85
N SER A 191 -49.30 20.53 5.12
CA SER A 191 -48.32 20.91 4.10
C SER A 191 -47.55 19.69 3.58
N LYS A 192 -47.17 18.77 4.46
CA LYS A 192 -46.50 17.54 4.05
C LYS A 192 -47.44 16.59 3.29
N LEU A 193 -48.72 16.56 3.66
CA LEU A 193 -49.74 15.81 2.93
C LEU A 193 -49.92 16.33 1.49
N GLU A 194 -49.90 17.64 1.29
CA GLU A 194 -49.91 18.25 -0.06
C GLU A 194 -48.69 17.84 -0.87
N GLU A 195 -47.49 17.86 -0.27
CA GLU A 195 -46.25 17.40 -0.90
C GLU A 195 -46.33 15.92 -1.30
N CYS A 196 -46.84 15.06 -0.41
CA CYS A 196 -47.06 13.64 -0.71
C CYS A 196 -48.06 13.42 -1.85
N ILE A 197 -49.15 14.20 -1.90
CA ILE A 197 -50.15 14.12 -2.98
C ILE A 197 -49.51 14.49 -4.33
N GLU A 198 -48.75 15.58 -4.35
CA GLU A 198 -48.05 16.05 -5.56
C GLU A 198 -47.01 15.01 -6.02
N TYR A 199 -46.23 14.46 -5.09
CA TYR A 199 -45.25 13.42 -5.38
C TYR A 199 -45.88 12.17 -6.01
N MET A 200 -47.00 11.68 -5.46
CA MET A 200 -47.70 10.53 -6.04
C MET A 200 -48.25 10.82 -7.43
N ASN A 201 -48.68 12.06 -7.69
CA ASN A 201 -49.20 12.48 -8.99
C ASN A 201 -48.09 12.56 -10.05
N GLN A 202 -46.87 12.93 -9.66
CA GLN A 202 -45.69 12.94 -10.54
C GLN A 202 -45.13 11.53 -10.82
N HIS A 203 -45.44 10.55 -9.97
CA HIS A 203 -44.93 9.19 -10.07
C HIS A 203 -46.03 8.11 -10.15
N PRO A 204 -46.93 8.17 -11.16
CA PRO A 204 -48.05 7.23 -11.28
C PRO A 204 -47.61 5.79 -11.59
N GLN A 205 -46.38 5.58 -12.06
CA GLN A 205 -45.85 4.25 -12.38
C GLN A 205 -45.48 3.40 -11.15
N TYR A 206 -45.47 3.96 -9.94
CA TYR A 206 -45.17 3.16 -8.76
C TYR A 206 -46.33 2.22 -8.45
N LYS A 207 -45.98 0.99 -8.02
CA LYS A 207 -46.93 -0.11 -7.83
C LYS A 207 -48.17 0.27 -7.02
N ASP A 208 -47.96 1.00 -5.91
CA ASP A 208 -49.03 1.38 -4.99
C ASP A 208 -49.33 2.90 -5.01
N ALA A 209 -48.85 3.65 -6.00
CA ALA A 209 -49.04 5.11 -6.05
C ALA A 209 -50.50 5.52 -6.00
N GLU A 210 -51.36 4.87 -6.79
CA GLU A 210 -52.80 5.19 -6.85
C GLU A 210 -53.48 4.98 -5.50
N LEU A 211 -53.17 3.89 -4.81
CA LEU A 211 -53.72 3.57 -3.49
C LEU A 211 -53.32 4.64 -2.45
N TYR A 212 -52.03 4.99 -2.41
CA TYR A 212 -51.53 6.00 -1.46
C TYR A 212 -52.08 7.39 -1.79
N PHE A 213 -52.16 7.76 -3.08
CA PHE A 213 -52.78 9.00 -3.53
C PHE A 213 -54.23 9.13 -3.04
N MET A 214 -55.04 8.09 -3.22
CA MET A 214 -56.42 8.09 -2.73
C MET A 214 -56.50 8.26 -1.20
N ARG A 215 -55.64 7.57 -0.45
CA ARG A 215 -55.60 7.68 1.01
C ARG A 215 -55.15 9.08 1.47
N PHE A 216 -54.16 9.68 0.82
CA PHE A 216 -53.75 11.05 1.15
C PHE A 216 -54.88 12.06 0.88
N LYS A 217 -55.59 11.94 -0.25
CA LYS A 217 -56.78 12.75 -0.54
C LYS A 217 -57.90 12.57 0.48
N GLN A 218 -58.10 11.35 0.97
CA GLN A 218 -59.06 11.06 2.05
C GLN A 218 -58.67 11.78 3.34
N TYR A 219 -57.40 11.70 3.75
CA TYR A 219 -56.91 12.41 4.93
C TYR A 219 -56.99 13.93 4.79
N MET A 220 -56.76 14.46 3.58
CA MET A 220 -56.91 15.89 3.30
C MET A 220 -58.37 16.33 3.48
N THR A 221 -59.31 15.54 2.94
CA THR A 221 -60.75 15.78 3.10
C THR A 221 -61.18 15.71 4.56
N LYS A 222 -60.63 14.75 5.32
CA LYS A 222 -60.87 14.61 6.76
C LYS A 222 -60.35 15.82 7.53
N ALA A 223 -59.13 16.27 7.26
CA ALA A 223 -58.56 17.45 7.91
C ALA A 223 -59.40 18.71 7.65
N MET A 224 -59.81 18.93 6.40
CA MET A 224 -60.73 20.03 6.06
C MET A 224 -62.06 19.94 6.82
N THR A 225 -62.57 18.71 7.02
CA THR A 225 -63.78 18.48 7.81
C THR A 225 -63.58 18.81 9.28
N LEU A 226 -62.44 18.45 9.88
CA LEU A 226 -62.10 18.80 11.26
C LEU A 226 -62.03 20.33 11.45
N ILE A 227 -61.36 21.05 10.54
CA ILE A 227 -61.31 22.51 10.55
C ILE A 227 -62.73 23.09 10.50
N LYS A 228 -63.56 22.62 9.55
CA LYS A 228 -64.94 23.07 9.41
C LYS A 228 -65.76 22.81 10.68
N MET A 229 -65.65 21.62 11.25
CA MET A 229 -66.36 21.26 12.48
C MET A 229 -65.94 22.15 13.65
N TYR A 230 -64.65 22.39 13.82
CA TYR A 230 -64.12 23.27 14.87
C TYR A 230 -64.64 24.70 14.74
N VAL A 231 -64.59 25.28 13.54
CA VAL A 231 -65.09 26.65 13.28
C VAL A 231 -66.60 26.72 13.57
N VAL A 232 -67.39 25.75 13.10
CA VAL A 232 -68.84 25.71 13.33
C VAL A 232 -69.16 25.54 14.81
N SER A 233 -68.43 24.68 15.53
CA SER A 233 -68.60 24.47 16.98
C SER A 233 -68.29 25.74 17.76
N THR A 234 -67.18 26.40 17.43
CA THR A 234 -66.74 27.65 18.06
C THR A 234 -67.77 28.77 17.86
N ILE A 235 -68.26 28.98 16.63
CA ILE A 235 -69.30 29.98 16.34
C ILE A 235 -70.58 29.69 17.12
N LYS A 236 -71.01 28.42 17.19
CA LYS A 236 -72.20 28.03 17.95
C LYS A 236 -72.03 28.29 19.44
N SER A 237 -70.87 27.96 20.02
CA SER A 237 -70.57 28.21 21.43
C SER A 237 -70.61 29.70 21.76
N LEU A 238 -69.91 30.53 20.98
CA LEU A 238 -69.92 31.98 21.12
C LEU A 238 -71.34 32.56 21.01
N GLY A 239 -72.13 32.10 20.04
CA GLY A 239 -73.52 32.54 19.89
C GLY A 239 -74.39 32.18 21.10
N GLN A 240 -74.20 31.00 21.70
CA GLN A 240 -74.90 30.61 22.92
C GLN A 240 -74.46 31.43 24.14
N GLU A 241 -73.18 31.75 24.27
CA GLU A 241 -72.65 32.62 25.33
C GLU A 241 -73.23 34.02 25.26
N ILE A 242 -73.23 34.64 24.08
CA ILE A 242 -73.83 35.97 23.86
C ILE A 242 -75.34 35.95 24.15
N SER A 243 -76.05 34.89 23.71
CA SER A 243 -77.49 34.76 23.98
C SER A 243 -77.81 34.61 25.47
N LYS A 244 -76.93 33.96 26.24
CA LYS A 244 -77.06 33.86 27.71
C LYS A 244 -76.79 35.20 28.39
N GLN A 245 -75.77 35.95 27.93
CA GLN A 245 -75.43 37.24 28.52
C GLN A 245 -76.48 38.34 28.25
N ASN A 246 -77.15 38.31 27.09
CA ASN A 246 -78.24 39.25 26.77
C ASN A 246 -79.60 38.89 27.44
N LYS A 247 -79.67 37.80 28.21
CA LYS A 247 -80.87 37.39 28.97
C LYS A 247 -80.78 37.72 30.46
N VAL A 248 -79.75 38.45 30.88
CA VAL A 248 -79.60 39.07 32.21
C VAL A 248 -79.85 40.56 32.07
#